data_AF-A0A442HU52-F1
#
_entry.id   AF-A0A442HU52-F1
#
_cell.length_a   1.000
_cell.length_b   1.000
_cell.length_c   1.000
_cell.angle_alpha   90.00
_cell.angle_beta   90.00
_cell.angle_gamma   90.00
#
_symmetry.space_group_name_H-M   'P 1'
#
loop_
_entity.id
_entity.type
_entity.pdbx_description
1 polymer ?
#
loop_
_entity_poly.entity_id
_entity_poly.type
_entity_poly.pdbx_seq_one_letter_code
_entity_poly.pdbx_strand_id
1 'polypeptide(L)'
;VDIVDDVPTAHADTNSVTEGAQVSGNVLSDGTPDVLGADGAAPGGAVTGVATGSNVSNPVSGNLGGAGIAGQYGTLVLNANGTYTYTANPDAVTANAVDHFVYTITDGDGDTSTVTLDINVNNVTVTASDTDALV
;
A
#
# COMPACT_ATOMS: atom_id res chain seq x y z
N VAL A 1 -9.12 -35.24 8.80
CA VAL A 1 -8.72 -33.85 9.11
C VAL A 1 -9.52 -33.03 8.15
N ASP A 2 -10.61 -32.45 8.65
CA ASP A 2 -11.32 -31.42 7.90
C ASP A 2 -10.53 -30.15 8.20
N ILE A 3 -9.77 -29.68 7.23
CA ILE A 3 -9.32 -28.29 7.27
C ILE A 3 -10.63 -27.49 7.15
N VAL A 4 -10.92 -26.67 8.16
CA VAL A 4 -12.00 -25.70 8.04
C VAL A 4 -11.51 -24.73 6.98
N ASP A 5 -12.14 -24.80 5.82
CA ASP A 5 -12.00 -23.85 4.72
C ASP A 5 -12.47 -22.47 5.24
N ASP A 6 -11.51 -21.60 5.54
CA ASP A 6 -11.74 -20.26 6.07
C ASP A 6 -11.11 -19.20 5.18
N VAL A 7 -11.97 -18.37 4.59
CA VAL A 7 -11.54 -17.27 3.73
C VAL A 7 -10.58 -16.30 4.43
N PRO A 8 -9.61 -15.73 3.71
CA PRO A 8 -8.71 -14.75 4.28
C PRO A 8 -9.46 -13.43 4.52
N THR A 9 -9.09 -12.73 5.58
CA THR A 9 -9.66 -11.42 5.95
C THR A 9 -8.57 -10.36 5.91
N ALA A 10 -8.57 -9.56 4.85
CA ALA A 10 -7.73 -8.37 4.74
C ALA A 10 -8.41 -7.15 5.38
N HIS A 11 -7.61 -6.25 5.95
CA HIS A 11 -8.05 -4.98 6.51
C HIS A 11 -7.44 -3.82 5.73
N ALA A 12 -8.23 -2.80 5.44
CA ALA A 12 -7.73 -1.64 4.72
C ALA A 12 -6.62 -0.93 5.51
N ASP A 13 -5.55 -0.56 4.80
CA ASP A 13 -4.38 0.09 5.35
C ASP A 13 -4.34 1.57 5.02
N THR A 14 -3.70 2.33 5.91
CA THR A 14 -3.43 3.75 5.67
C THR A 14 -2.03 4.10 6.10
N ASN A 15 -1.34 4.93 5.32
CA ASN A 15 -0.09 5.55 5.73
C ASN A 15 -0.04 7.01 5.27
N SER A 16 0.94 7.76 5.75
CA SER A 16 1.15 9.14 5.35
C SER A 16 2.61 9.43 5.08
N VAL A 17 2.86 10.28 4.08
CA VAL A 17 4.18 10.69 3.67
C VAL A 17 4.14 12.16 3.28
N THR A 18 5.25 12.84 3.46
CA THR A 18 5.43 14.19 2.94
C THR A 18 5.83 14.11 1.47
N GLU A 19 5.35 15.02 0.62
CA GLU A 19 5.79 15.05 -0.77
C GLU A 19 7.32 15.12 -0.91
N GLY A 20 7.85 14.45 -1.94
CA GLY A 20 9.30 14.26 -2.12
C GLY A 20 9.99 13.33 -1.12
N ALA A 21 9.28 12.79 -0.13
CA ALA A 21 9.80 11.83 0.83
C ALA A 21 9.36 10.39 0.52
N GLN A 22 9.87 9.46 1.32
CA GLN A 22 9.54 8.04 1.22
C GLN A 22 9.01 7.54 2.55
N VAL A 23 8.05 6.61 2.50
CA VAL A 23 7.55 5.88 3.66
C VAL A 23 7.56 4.38 3.36
N SER A 24 7.69 3.56 4.39
CA SER A 24 7.63 2.11 4.30
C SER A 24 6.67 1.56 5.35
N GLY A 25 6.16 0.37 5.11
CA GLY A 25 5.26 -0.34 6.02
C GLY A 25 5.03 -1.78 5.59
N ASN A 26 4.04 -2.42 6.18
CA ASN A 26 3.61 -3.76 5.84
C ASN A 26 2.09 -3.90 5.89
N VAL A 27 1.47 -4.21 4.75
CA VAL A 27 0.00 -4.35 4.62
C VAL A 27 -0.59 -5.53 5.38
N LEU A 28 0.24 -6.49 5.80
CA LEU A 28 -0.23 -7.68 6.53
C LEU A 28 -0.23 -7.48 8.04
N SER A 29 0.53 -6.51 8.56
CA SER A 29 0.84 -6.42 9.99
C SER A 29 0.65 -5.04 10.59
N ASP A 30 0.68 -3.98 9.78
CA ASP A 30 0.50 -2.62 10.29
C ASP A 30 -0.98 -2.38 10.65
N GLY A 31 -1.24 -1.59 11.68
CA GLY A 31 -2.61 -1.32 12.11
C GLY A 31 -3.34 -2.57 12.62
N THR A 32 -4.36 -3.02 11.88
CA THR A 32 -5.11 -4.25 12.19
C THR A 32 -4.55 -5.37 11.30
N PRO A 33 -3.86 -6.38 11.87
CA PRO A 33 -3.24 -7.42 11.07
C PRO A 33 -4.24 -8.21 10.22
N ASP A 34 -3.81 -8.58 9.02
CA ASP A 34 -4.56 -9.45 8.13
C ASP A 34 -4.55 -10.90 8.65
N VAL A 35 -5.63 -11.63 8.36
CA VAL A 35 -5.81 -13.03 8.78
C VAL A 35 -5.88 -13.90 7.54
N LEU A 36 -4.90 -14.80 7.37
CA LEU A 36 -4.78 -15.70 6.21
C LEU A 36 -5.48 -17.05 6.41
N GLY A 37 -6.40 -17.13 7.38
CA GLY A 37 -7.03 -18.41 7.71
C GLY A 37 -6.10 -19.47 8.31
N ALA A 38 -6.59 -20.70 8.35
CA ALA A 38 -5.96 -21.88 8.93
C ALA A 38 -5.02 -22.61 7.94
N ASP A 39 -5.15 -22.33 6.66
CA ASP A 39 -4.35 -22.87 5.56
C ASP A 39 -3.07 -22.04 5.29
N GLY A 40 -3.06 -20.78 5.73
CA GLY A 40 -1.88 -19.92 5.76
C GLY A 40 -1.66 -19.18 4.43
N ALA A 41 -0.43 -18.75 4.16
CA ALA A 41 -0.17 -17.94 2.96
C ALA A 41 -0.07 -18.79 1.68
N ALA A 42 -0.53 -18.23 0.56
CA ALA A 42 -0.29 -18.78 -0.76
C ALA A 42 1.21 -19.05 -1.03
N PRO A 43 1.56 -20.04 -1.89
CA PRO A 43 2.93 -20.26 -2.32
C PRO A 43 3.54 -19.00 -2.95
N GLY A 44 4.59 -18.45 -2.33
CA GLY A 44 5.28 -17.25 -2.80
C GLY A 44 4.97 -15.97 -2.01
N GLY A 45 4.01 -16.02 -1.09
CA GLY A 45 3.66 -14.92 -0.19
C GLY A 45 2.16 -14.69 -0.12
N ALA A 46 1.72 -14.04 0.96
CA ALA A 46 0.30 -13.78 1.21
C ALA A 46 -0.28 -12.75 0.24
N VAL A 47 0.49 -11.74 -0.15
CA VAL A 47 0.04 -10.75 -1.13
C VAL A 47 0.29 -11.29 -2.53
N THR A 48 -0.76 -11.36 -3.36
CA THR A 48 -0.69 -11.92 -4.72
C THR A 48 -0.89 -10.89 -5.82
N GLY A 49 -1.36 -9.69 -5.48
CA GLY A 49 -1.36 -8.59 -6.43
C GLY A 49 -1.66 -7.23 -5.85
N VAL A 50 -1.37 -6.22 -6.66
CA VAL A 50 -1.65 -4.83 -6.38
C VAL A 50 -1.92 -4.05 -7.67
N ALA A 51 -2.78 -3.03 -7.58
CA ALA A 51 -3.09 -2.10 -8.66
C ALA A 51 -3.45 -0.72 -8.10
N THR A 52 -3.48 0.30 -8.96
CA THR A 52 -4.00 1.63 -8.58
C THR A 52 -5.53 1.65 -8.55
N GLY A 53 -6.09 2.58 -7.78
CA GLY A 53 -7.52 2.80 -7.63
C GLY A 53 -8.06 2.22 -6.32
N SER A 54 -9.39 2.12 -6.24
CA SER A 54 -10.11 1.74 -5.01
C SER A 54 -11.15 0.63 -5.23
N ASN A 55 -11.08 -0.08 -6.37
CA ASN A 55 -12.02 -1.15 -6.70
C ASN A 55 -11.65 -2.44 -5.95
N VAL A 56 -12.37 -2.73 -4.88
CA VAL A 56 -12.19 -3.95 -4.07
C VAL A 56 -13.10 -5.10 -4.51
N SER A 57 -13.93 -4.91 -5.53
CA SER A 57 -14.88 -5.93 -5.98
C SER A 57 -14.24 -7.00 -6.86
N ASN A 58 -13.01 -6.77 -7.34
CA ASN A 58 -12.31 -7.70 -8.21
C ASN A 58 -10.89 -7.92 -7.66
N PRO A 59 -10.50 -9.17 -7.39
CA PRO A 59 -9.13 -9.50 -7.05
C PRO A 59 -8.15 -9.01 -8.10
N VAL A 60 -7.01 -8.49 -7.63
CA VAL A 60 -5.90 -8.06 -8.47
C VAL A 60 -4.75 -9.06 -8.33
N SER A 61 -4.04 -9.32 -9.42
CA SER A 61 -2.88 -10.22 -9.42
C SER A 61 -1.68 -9.57 -10.10
N GLY A 62 -0.48 -9.86 -9.61
CA GLY A 62 0.78 -9.33 -10.16
C GLY A 62 1.13 -7.92 -9.70
N ASN A 63 2.06 -7.28 -10.43
CA ASN A 63 2.64 -5.96 -10.11
C ASN A 63 3.34 -5.87 -8.73
N LEU A 64 3.77 -7.01 -8.18
CA LEU A 64 4.54 -7.06 -6.94
C LEU A 64 6.04 -6.92 -7.22
N GLY A 65 6.72 -6.13 -6.40
CA GLY A 65 8.15 -5.85 -6.46
C GLY A 65 8.58 -5.09 -7.71
N GLY A 66 9.89 -5.12 -7.99
CA GLY A 66 10.46 -4.56 -9.22
C GLY A 66 10.37 -3.04 -9.32
N ALA A 67 9.86 -2.56 -10.46
CA ALA A 67 9.77 -1.12 -10.76
C ALA A 67 8.67 -0.39 -9.98
N GLY A 68 7.79 -1.14 -9.30
CA GLY A 68 6.63 -0.58 -8.59
C GLY A 68 5.49 -0.16 -9.51
N ILE A 69 4.43 0.33 -8.88
CA ILE A 69 3.22 0.86 -9.49
C ILE A 69 3.24 2.37 -9.34
N ALA A 70 3.15 3.08 -10.47
CA ALA A 70 2.98 4.52 -10.46
C ALA A 70 1.55 4.89 -10.04
N GLY A 71 1.42 5.53 -8.88
CA GLY A 71 0.23 6.27 -8.45
C GLY A 71 0.16 7.65 -9.10
N GLN A 72 -0.77 8.48 -8.62
CA GLN A 72 -0.92 9.85 -9.10
C GLN A 72 0.15 10.78 -8.51
N TYR A 73 0.58 10.52 -7.26
CA TYR A 73 1.47 11.39 -6.50
C TYR A 73 2.81 10.74 -6.15
N GLY A 74 3.01 9.47 -6.48
CA GLY A 74 4.24 8.74 -6.19
C GLY A 74 4.25 7.34 -6.78
N THR A 75 5.21 6.52 -6.36
CA THR A 75 5.37 5.13 -6.80
C THR A 75 5.36 4.19 -5.60
N LEU A 76 4.50 3.17 -5.65
CA LEU A 76 4.41 2.11 -4.65
C LEU A 76 5.17 0.86 -5.12
N VAL A 77 6.08 0.35 -4.31
CA VAL A 77 6.67 -0.98 -4.46
C VAL A 77 6.14 -1.85 -3.33
N LEU A 78 5.22 -2.77 -3.61
CA LEU A 78 4.70 -3.75 -2.66
C LEU A 78 5.24 -5.14 -2.98
N ASN A 79 5.69 -5.88 -1.98
CA ASN A 79 6.23 -7.23 -2.12
C ASN A 79 5.21 -8.29 -1.65
N ALA A 80 5.41 -9.53 -2.09
CA ALA A 80 4.52 -10.65 -1.75
C ALA A 80 4.47 -10.98 -0.24
N ASN A 81 5.49 -10.57 0.53
CA ASN A 81 5.54 -10.70 1.99
C ASN A 81 4.82 -9.55 2.73
N GLY A 82 4.13 -8.67 2.00
CA GLY A 82 3.40 -7.53 2.54
C GLY A 82 4.22 -6.27 2.73
N THR A 83 5.56 -6.35 2.71
CA THR A 83 6.38 -5.14 2.89
C THR A 83 6.26 -4.24 1.68
N TYR A 84 6.06 -2.94 1.93
CA TYR A 84 6.01 -1.95 0.88
C TYR A 84 6.89 -0.74 1.15
N THR A 85 7.13 -0.01 0.08
CA THR A 85 7.76 1.29 0.09
C THR A 85 6.99 2.18 -0.88
N TYR A 86 6.58 3.35 -0.42
CA TYR A 86 5.99 4.38 -1.26
C TYR A 86 6.93 5.58 -1.31
N THR A 87 7.28 6.00 -2.51
CA THR A 87 8.10 7.18 -2.78
C THR A 87 7.20 8.26 -3.37
N ALA A 88 6.94 9.32 -2.60
CA ALA A 88 6.20 10.47 -3.09
C ALA A 88 7.08 11.28 -4.06
N ASN A 89 6.49 11.74 -5.15
CA ASN A 89 7.16 12.67 -6.05
C ASN A 89 7.32 14.04 -5.35
N PRO A 90 8.43 14.76 -5.58
CA PRO A 90 8.55 16.15 -5.14
C PRO A 90 7.55 17.03 -5.89
N ASP A 91 7.03 18.07 -5.23
CA ASP A 91 6.04 19.01 -5.78
C ASP A 91 4.82 18.31 -6.41
N ALA A 92 4.43 17.15 -5.86
CA ALA A 92 3.37 16.32 -6.40
C ALA A 92 1.98 16.86 -6.11
N VAL A 93 1.86 17.66 -5.05
CA VAL A 93 0.58 18.14 -4.53
C VAL A 93 0.64 19.64 -4.26
N THR A 94 -0.52 20.30 -4.29
CA THR A 94 -0.66 21.72 -3.90
C THR A 94 -1.49 21.90 -2.63
N ALA A 95 -2.10 20.80 -2.17
CA ALA A 95 -2.82 20.59 -0.92
C ALA A 95 -2.77 19.08 -0.64
N ASN A 96 -2.97 18.66 0.61
CA ASN A 96 -2.94 17.25 0.97
C ASN A 96 -3.84 16.42 0.04
N ALA A 97 -3.32 15.30 -0.45
CA ALA A 97 -4.01 14.40 -1.36
C ALA A 97 -3.80 12.94 -0.96
N VAL A 98 -4.53 12.03 -1.58
CA VAL A 98 -4.44 10.59 -1.31
C VAL A 98 -4.21 9.84 -2.60
N ASP A 99 -3.20 8.97 -2.60
CA ASP A 99 -3.05 7.92 -3.59
C ASP A 99 -3.74 6.65 -3.10
N HIS A 100 -4.59 6.08 -3.95
CA HIS A 100 -5.32 4.85 -3.66
C HIS A 100 -4.72 3.67 -4.40
N PHE A 101 -4.43 2.60 -3.67
CA PHE A 101 -4.05 1.31 -4.21
C PHE A 101 -5.01 0.25 -3.70
N VAL A 102 -5.22 -0.79 -4.50
CA VAL A 102 -5.90 -2.02 -4.09
C VAL A 102 -4.89 -3.14 -4.07
N TYR A 103 -4.91 -3.96 -3.04
CA TYR A 103 -4.10 -5.17 -2.96
C TYR A 103 -4.98 -6.37 -2.64
N THR A 104 -4.51 -7.55 -3.04
CA THR A 104 -5.18 -8.82 -2.79
C THR A 104 -4.26 -9.72 -2.00
N ILE A 105 -4.79 -10.28 -0.93
CA ILE A 105 -4.18 -11.42 -0.24
C ILE A 105 -4.83 -12.71 -0.71
N THR A 106 -4.04 -13.78 -0.75
CA THR A 106 -4.48 -15.13 -1.08
C THR A 106 -3.89 -16.10 -0.08
N ASP A 107 -4.72 -17.05 0.33
CA ASP A 107 -4.32 -18.09 1.24
C ASP A 107 -3.76 -19.33 0.50
N GLY A 108 -3.49 -20.40 1.24
CA GLY A 108 -2.85 -21.62 0.77
C GLY A 108 -3.67 -22.43 -0.24
N ASP A 109 -5.00 -22.36 -0.21
CA ASP A 109 -5.87 -23.09 -1.13
C ASP A 109 -6.48 -22.24 -2.26
N GLY A 110 -6.37 -20.92 -2.17
CA GLY A 110 -6.58 -19.99 -3.27
C GLY A 110 -7.72 -19.00 -3.07
N ASP A 111 -8.33 -18.97 -1.89
CA ASP A 111 -9.29 -17.96 -1.52
C ASP A 111 -8.63 -16.58 -1.37
N THR A 112 -9.41 -15.53 -1.64
CA THR A 112 -8.86 -14.18 -1.80
C THR A 112 -9.63 -13.12 -1.03
N SER A 113 -8.90 -12.12 -0.55
CA SER A 113 -9.46 -10.94 0.09
C SER A 113 -8.82 -9.69 -0.53
N THR A 114 -9.62 -8.72 -0.93
CA THR A 114 -9.17 -7.50 -1.61
C THR A 114 -9.58 -6.27 -0.83
N VAL A 115 -8.62 -5.41 -0.52
CA VAL A 115 -8.84 -4.15 0.23
C VAL A 115 -7.92 -3.06 -0.30
N THR A 116 -8.05 -1.86 0.27
CA THR A 116 -7.29 -0.67 -0.13
C THR A 116 -6.08 -0.43 0.76
N LEU A 117 -5.02 0.11 0.15
CA LEU A 117 -3.93 0.81 0.82
C LEU A 117 -3.99 2.27 0.38
N ASP A 118 -4.31 3.16 1.33
CA ASP A 118 -4.42 4.60 1.10
C ASP A 118 -3.19 5.33 1.62
N ILE A 119 -2.49 6.03 0.72
CA ILE A 119 -1.30 6.82 1.06
C ILE A 119 -1.63 8.31 1.02
N ASN A 120 -1.64 8.94 2.19
CA ASN A 120 -1.83 10.37 2.32
C ASN A 120 -0.53 11.10 2.00
N VAL A 121 -0.52 11.89 0.94
CA VAL A 121 0.61 12.75 0.55
C VAL A 121 0.37 14.15 1.08
N ASN A 122 1.18 14.54 2.06
CA ASN A 122 1.12 15.83 2.71
C ASN A 122 1.92 16.87 1.92
N ASN A 123 1.27 18.00 1.62
CA ASN A 123 1.89 19.13 0.97
C ASN A 123 2.83 19.87 1.92
N VAL A 124 4.01 20.25 1.44
CA VAL A 124 4.92 21.17 2.15
C VAL A 124 4.85 22.53 1.51
N THR A 125 4.34 23.50 2.24
CA THR A 125 4.59 24.90 1.88
C THR A 125 6.00 25.24 2.33
N VAL A 126 6.94 25.40 1.39
CA VAL A 126 8.18 26.11 1.67
C VAL A 126 7.81 27.58 1.88
N THR A 127 7.48 27.95 3.11
CA THR A 127 7.57 29.35 3.51
C THR A 127 9.05 29.68 3.50
N ALA A 128 9.54 30.27 2.42
CA ALA A 128 10.83 30.95 2.45
C ALA A 128 10.74 31.98 3.59
N SER A 129 11.27 31.63 4.76
CA SER A 129 11.62 32.63 5.76
C SER A 129 12.86 33.30 5.21
N ASP A 130 12.67 34.21 4.26
CA ASP A 130 13.69 35.16 3.91
C ASP A 130 13.86 36.08 5.13
N THR A 131 14.76 35.68 6.02
CA THR A 131 15.32 36.56 7.05
C THR A 131 16.82 36.59 6.90
N ASP A 132 17.33 36.60 5.65
CA ASP A 132 18.67 37.15 5.41
C ASP A 132 18.50 38.62 5.04
N ALA A 133 18.10 39.38 6.06
CA ALA A 133 18.02 40.81 5.99
C ALA A 133 19.41 41.38 5.68
N LEU A 134 19.46 42.17 4.60
CA LEU A 134 20.47 43.17 4.26
C LEU A 134 21.42 43.53 5.42
N VAL A 135 22.71 43.18 5.30
CA VAL A 135 23.82 43.84 6.03
C VAL A 135 24.95 44.13 5.06
#